data_AF-A0A060BTD9-F1
#
_entry.id   AF-A0A060BTD9-F1
#
_cell.length_a   1.000
_cell.length_b   1.000
_cell.length_c   1.000
_cell.angle_alpha   90.00
_cell.angle_beta   90.00
_cell.angle_gamma   90.00
#
_symmetry.space_group_name_H-M   'P 1'
#
loop_
_entity.id
_entity.type
_entity.pdbx_description
1 polymer ?
#
loop_
_entity_poly.entity_id
_entity_poly.type
_entity_poly.pdbx_seq_one_letter_code
_entity_poly.pdbx_strand_id
1 'polypeptide(L)'
;MFFNRLILGLVLPVLLVRLAWRVMRGREPAQSLCERLGGGEATQAGAVWLHAASNGELASARPLIEAMFAAKTRMRLIVTTNTVTARDLAENWAHGWAQGRIAARMAPLDANWCLTRFFGASQTVCPDRYRKRIWPNRFLMAKRR
;
A
#
# COMPACT_ATOMS: atom_id res chain seq x y z
N MET A 1 -19.80 -14.35 -16.68
CA MET A 1 -18.42 -14.08 -16.21
C MET A 1 -17.66 -12.99 -17.00
N PHE A 2 -18.16 -12.44 -18.11
CA PHE A 2 -17.50 -11.37 -18.88
C PHE A 2 -17.91 -9.93 -18.52
N PHE A 3 -19.11 -9.73 -17.98
CA PHE A 3 -19.68 -8.40 -17.69
C PHE A 3 -18.88 -7.60 -16.65
N ASN A 4 -18.37 -8.26 -15.60
CA ASN A 4 -17.57 -7.61 -14.55
C ASN A 4 -16.19 -7.11 -15.04
N ARG A 5 -15.62 -7.69 -16.11
CA ARG A 5 -14.32 -7.25 -16.66
C ARG A 5 -14.44 -5.96 -17.47
N LEU A 6 -15.57 -5.75 -18.15
CA LEU A 6 -15.85 -4.52 -18.91
C LEU A 6 -16.12 -3.34 -17.98
N ILE A 7 -16.85 -3.56 -16.89
CA ILE A 7 -17.12 -2.52 -15.88
C ILE A 7 -15.81 -2.12 -15.17
N LEU A 8 -14.97 -3.07 -14.77
CA LEU A 8 -13.65 -2.76 -14.22
C LEU A 8 -12.75 -2.02 -15.23
N GLY A 9 -12.85 -2.37 -16.51
CA GLY A 9 -12.11 -1.74 -17.60
C GLY A 9 -12.48 -0.27 -17.87
N LEU A 10 -13.72 0.14 -17.57
CA LEU A 10 -14.19 1.53 -17.67
C LEU A 10 -14.00 2.34 -16.38
N VAL A 11 -14.07 1.68 -15.22
CA VAL A 11 -13.86 2.35 -13.93
C VAL A 11 -12.39 2.72 -13.72
N LEU A 12 -11.44 1.91 -14.22
CA LEU A 12 -10.00 2.20 -14.11
C LEU A 12 -9.60 3.52 -14.80
N PRO A 13 -9.92 3.78 -16.09
CA PRO A 13 -9.56 5.04 -16.74
C PRO A 13 -10.27 6.23 -16.09
N VAL A 14 -11.52 6.09 -15.62
CA VAL A 14 -12.21 7.17 -14.89
C VAL A 14 -11.53 7.46 -13.55
N LEU A 15 -11.11 6.44 -12.80
CA LEU A 15 -10.32 6.60 -11.58
C LEU A 15 -8.98 7.26 -11.86
N LEU A 16 -8.27 6.82 -12.91
CA LEU A 16 -7.00 7.41 -13.32
C LEU A 16 -7.15 8.87 -13.72
N VAL A 17 -8.17 9.21 -14.53
CA VAL A 17 -8.47 10.60 -14.91
C VAL A 17 -8.83 11.43 -13.68
N ARG A 18 -9.63 10.89 -12.75
CA ARG A 18 -9.99 11.60 -11.51
C ARG A 18 -8.77 11.81 -10.61
N LEU A 19 -7.89 10.83 -10.47
CA LEU A 19 -6.65 10.93 -9.71
C LEU A 19 -5.69 11.92 -10.37
N ALA A 20 -5.48 11.82 -11.67
CA ALA A 20 -4.68 12.76 -12.46
C ALA A 20 -5.24 14.18 -12.32
N TRP A 21 -6.56 14.35 -12.34
CA TRP A 21 -7.19 15.65 -12.15
C TRP A 21 -6.98 16.21 -10.73
N ARG A 22 -6.98 15.36 -9.70
CA ARG A 22 -6.63 15.78 -8.33
C ARG A 22 -5.16 16.21 -8.24
N VAL A 23 -4.26 15.48 -8.90
CA VAL A 23 -2.83 15.85 -8.98
C VAL A 23 -2.66 17.18 -9.70
N MET A 24 -3.30 17.36 -10.86
CA MET A 24 -3.27 18.63 -11.61
C MET A 24 -3.85 19.81 -10.82
N ARG A 25 -4.84 19.55 -9.96
CA ARG A 25 -5.42 20.55 -9.05
C ARG A 25 -4.62 20.76 -7.76
N GLY A 26 -3.45 20.14 -7.63
CA GLY A 26 -2.59 20.22 -6.43
C GLY A 26 -3.19 19.57 -5.19
N ARG A 27 -4.23 18.73 -5.33
CA ARG A 27 -4.91 18.06 -4.21
C ARG A 27 -4.24 16.76 -3.78
N GLU A 28 -3.37 16.18 -4.61
CA GLU A 28 -2.54 15.02 -4.30
C GLU A 28 -1.16 15.21 -4.97
N PRO A 29 -0.05 14.76 -4.35
CA PRO A 29 1.26 14.84 -4.98
C PRO A 29 1.34 13.85 -6.16
N ALA A 30 2.10 14.21 -7.20
CA ALA A 30 2.28 13.37 -8.39
C ALA A 30 2.91 12.00 -8.06
N GLN A 31 3.73 11.95 -7.02
CA GLN A 31 4.30 10.72 -6.47
C GLN A 31 3.22 9.70 -6.08
N SER A 32 2.09 10.14 -5.53
CA SER A 32 0.97 9.26 -5.18
C SER A 32 0.42 8.50 -6.37
N LEU A 33 0.40 9.12 -7.56
CA LEU A 33 -0.04 8.45 -8.77
C LEU A 33 0.96 7.37 -9.20
N CYS A 34 2.26 7.67 -9.17
CA CYS A 34 3.31 6.70 -9.48
C CYS A 34 3.23 5.47 -8.55
N GLU A 35 3.07 5.69 -7.24
CA GLU A 35 2.93 4.63 -6.25
C GLU A 35 1.67 3.77 -6.49
N ARG A 36 0.53 4.39 -6.82
CA ARG A 36 -0.71 3.68 -7.19
C ARG A 36 -0.56 2.81 -8.45
N LEU A 37 0.31 3.20 -9.37
CA LEU A 37 0.62 2.39 -10.56
C LEU A 37 1.65 1.27 -10.26
N GLY A 38 1.95 1.03 -8.98
CA GLY A 38 2.93 0.04 -8.53
C GLY A 38 4.38 0.51 -8.63
N GLY A 39 4.60 1.80 -8.85
CA GLY A 39 5.91 2.44 -8.74
C GLY A 39 6.30 2.73 -7.29
N GLY A 40 7.38 3.49 -7.12
CA GLY A 40 8.00 3.78 -5.83
C GLY A 40 9.30 3.01 -5.62
N GLU A 41 10.03 3.35 -4.56
CA GLU A 41 11.36 2.78 -4.31
C GLU A 41 11.34 1.27 -4.11
N ALA A 42 12.47 0.58 -4.18
CA ALA A 42 12.49 -0.82 -3.75
C ALA A 42 12.42 -0.86 -2.21
N THR A 43 11.59 -1.74 -1.64
CA THR A 43 11.72 -2.05 -0.21
C THR A 43 12.65 -3.24 -0.02
N GLN A 44 13.37 -3.25 1.10
CA GLN A 44 14.25 -4.37 1.44
C GLN A 44 13.48 -5.68 1.55
N ALA A 45 14.14 -6.77 1.13
CA ALA A 45 13.60 -8.10 1.19
C ALA A 45 13.16 -8.50 2.61
N GLY A 46 12.03 -9.20 2.73
CA GLY A 46 11.53 -9.70 4.01
C GLY A 46 10.73 -8.68 4.84
N ALA A 47 10.38 -7.52 4.26
CA ALA A 47 9.43 -6.61 4.88
C ALA A 47 8.01 -7.21 4.93
N VAL A 48 7.32 -6.99 6.04
CA VAL A 48 5.92 -7.40 6.24
C VAL A 48 5.02 -6.34 5.61
N TRP A 49 3.96 -6.76 4.90
CA TRP A 49 3.05 -5.84 4.24
C TRP A 49 1.79 -5.62 5.07
N LEU A 50 1.47 -4.35 5.32
CA LEU A 50 0.30 -3.90 6.05
C LEU A 50 -0.50 -2.94 5.18
N HIS A 51 -1.80 -3.22 5.02
CA HIS A 51 -2.72 -2.30 4.37
C HIS A 51 -3.69 -1.70 5.38
N ALA A 52 -3.79 -0.38 5.37
CA ALA A 52 -4.79 0.37 6.12
C ALA A 52 -5.53 1.30 5.15
N ALA A 53 -6.83 1.08 4.97
CA ALA A 53 -7.65 1.85 4.04
C ALA A 53 -7.90 3.29 4.53
N SER A 54 -7.70 3.57 5.82
CA SER A 54 -7.96 4.88 6.44
C SER A 54 -6.99 5.22 7.59
N ASN A 55 -7.01 6.49 8.02
CA ASN A 55 -6.28 6.94 9.22
C ASN A 55 -6.71 6.18 10.48
N GLY A 56 -8.00 5.86 10.62
CA GLY A 56 -8.54 5.15 11.78
C GLY A 56 -8.00 3.73 11.87
N GLU A 57 -8.06 2.99 10.76
CA GLU A 57 -7.49 1.64 10.68
C GLU A 57 -5.98 1.62 10.93
N LEU A 58 -5.26 2.59 10.35
CA LEU A 58 -3.83 2.72 10.58
C LEU A 58 -3.54 2.99 12.07
N ALA A 59 -4.25 3.94 12.70
CA ALA A 59 -4.10 4.25 14.11
C ALA A 59 -4.42 3.05 15.02
N SER A 60 -5.46 2.28 14.71
CA SER A 60 -5.78 1.03 15.43
C SER A 60 -4.68 -0.03 15.27
N ALA A 61 -3.93 -0.03 14.17
CA ALA A 61 -2.80 -0.94 13.95
C ALA A 61 -1.55 -0.57 14.74
N ARG A 62 -1.41 0.69 15.18
CA ARG A 62 -0.22 1.21 15.86
C ARG A 62 0.27 0.37 17.04
N PRO A 63 -0.55 0.03 18.06
CA PRO A 63 -0.07 -0.72 19.23
C PRO A 63 0.47 -2.11 18.84
N LEU A 64 -0.12 -2.75 17.82
CA LEU A 64 0.38 -4.02 17.31
C LEU A 64 1.76 -3.85 16.64
N ILE A 65 1.94 -2.80 15.85
CA ILE A 65 3.24 -2.50 15.21
C ILE A 65 4.31 -2.20 16.26
N GLU A 66 3.97 -1.40 17.28
CA GLU A 66 4.88 -1.10 18.41
C GLU A 66 5.30 -2.37 19.14
N ALA A 67 4.35 -3.27 19.45
CA ALA A 67 4.65 -4.56 20.07
C ALA A 67 5.57 -5.45 19.19
N MET A 68 5.32 -5.49 17.88
CA MET A 68 6.15 -6.25 16.93
C MET A 68 7.58 -5.71 16.85
N PHE A 69 7.75 -4.40 16.90
CA PHE A 69 9.05 -3.73 16.91
C PHE A 69 9.76 -3.84 18.26
N ALA A 70 9.02 -3.89 19.37
CA ALA A 70 9.55 -4.07 20.71
C ALA A 70 10.09 -5.50 20.94
N ALA A 71 9.54 -6.50 20.25
CA ALA A 71 10.01 -7.89 20.28
C ALA A 71 11.43 -8.10 19.67
N LYS A 72 12.21 -7.04 19.47
CA LYS A 72 13.59 -7.02 18.91
C LYS A 72 13.76 -7.77 17.59
N THR A 73 12.69 -7.89 16.82
CA THR A 73 12.79 -8.39 15.45
C THR A 73 13.44 -7.31 14.59
N ARG A 74 14.42 -7.65 13.72
CA ARG A 74 14.92 -6.74 12.66
C ARG A 74 13.89 -6.54 11.54
N MET A 75 12.61 -6.62 11.89
CA MET A 75 11.49 -6.58 10.97
C MET A 75 11.32 -5.17 10.41
N ARG A 76 10.96 -5.11 9.14
CA ARG A 76 10.56 -3.91 8.43
C ARG A 76 9.12 -4.06 7.95
N LEU A 77 8.43 -2.95 7.79
CA LEU A 77 7.05 -2.90 7.33
C LEU A 77 6.92 -2.05 6.07
N ILE A 78 6.09 -2.52 5.15
CA ILE A 78 5.55 -1.70 4.07
C ILE A 78 4.12 -1.41 4.44
N VAL A 79 3.81 -0.13 4.65
CA VAL A 79 2.46 0.32 4.98
C VAL A 79 1.87 0.96 3.74
N THR A 80 0.83 0.35 3.20
CA THR A 80 0.08 0.92 2.07
C THR A 80 -1.23 1.52 2.54
N THR A 81 -1.60 2.69 2.02
CA THR A 81 -2.85 3.36 2.38
C THR A 81 -3.57 3.93 1.17
N ASN A 82 -4.89 4.10 1.27
CA ASN A 82 -5.69 4.66 0.17
C ASN A 82 -5.72 6.18 0.14
N THR A 83 -5.38 6.83 1.25
CA THR A 83 -5.44 8.29 1.40
C THR A 83 -4.05 8.87 1.66
N VAL A 84 -3.79 10.03 1.08
CA VAL A 84 -2.54 10.77 1.29
C VAL A 84 -2.33 11.07 2.77
N THR A 85 -3.39 11.46 3.48
CA THR A 85 -3.33 11.71 4.93
C THR A 85 -2.89 10.50 5.76
N ALA A 86 -3.28 9.29 5.37
CA ALA A 86 -2.90 8.08 6.07
C ALA A 86 -1.45 7.69 5.72
N ARG A 87 -1.05 7.89 4.46
CA ARG A 87 0.33 7.69 4.01
C ARG A 87 1.27 8.64 4.75
N ASP A 88 0.91 9.91 4.87
CA ASP A 88 1.70 10.91 5.60
C ASP A 88 1.78 10.60 7.11
N LEU A 89 0.70 10.07 7.70
CA LEU A 89 0.73 9.57 9.08
C LEU A 89 1.73 8.42 9.25
N ALA A 90 1.74 7.45 8.33
CA ALA A 90 2.70 6.34 8.35
C ALA A 90 4.14 6.82 8.10
N GLU A 91 4.33 7.83 7.24
CA GLU A 91 5.63 8.45 6.98
C GLU A 91 6.14 9.18 8.24
N ASN A 92 5.27 9.89 8.95
CA ASN A 92 5.60 10.50 10.25
C ASN A 92 6.03 9.45 11.28
N TRP A 93 5.43 8.25 11.26
CA TRP A 93 5.89 7.15 12.11
C TRP A 93 7.28 6.65 11.70
N ALA A 94 7.52 6.52 10.39
CA ALA A 94 8.82 6.14 9.84
C ALA A 94 9.93 7.09 10.27
N HIS A 95 9.70 8.41 10.23
CA HIS A 95 10.68 9.41 10.68
C HIS A 95 10.74 9.58 12.20
N GLY A 96 9.65 9.25 12.91
CA GLY A 96 9.57 9.32 14.36
C GLY A 96 9.99 8.01 15.03
N TRP A 97 9.04 7.38 15.70
CA TRP A 97 9.29 6.23 16.58
C TRP A 97 9.70 4.95 15.85
N ALA A 98 9.37 4.80 14.56
CA ALA A 98 9.74 3.62 13.79
C ALA A 98 11.14 3.71 13.13
N GLN A 99 11.81 4.87 13.17
CA GLN A 99 13.20 5.08 12.76
C GLN A 99 13.60 4.38 11.45
N GLY A 100 12.84 4.59 10.38
CA GLY A 100 13.11 4.04 9.04
C GLY A 100 12.76 2.56 8.86
N ARG A 101 12.09 1.93 9.84
CA ARG A 101 11.60 0.54 9.73
C ARG A 101 10.25 0.43 9.01
N ILE A 102 9.57 1.54 8.76
CA ILE A 102 8.33 1.62 7.99
C ILE A 102 8.63 2.33 6.67
N ALA A 103 8.15 1.77 5.57
CA ALA A 103 8.05 2.44 4.28
C ALA A 103 6.57 2.72 3.99
N ALA A 104 6.16 3.99 3.97
CA ALA A 104 4.77 4.37 3.68
C ALA A 104 4.56 4.59 2.18
N ARG A 105 3.46 4.07 1.65
CA ARG A 105 3.10 4.17 0.22
C ARG A 105 1.61 4.28 0.02
N MET A 106 1.23 4.83 -1.13
CA MET A 106 -0.12 4.65 -1.62
C MET A 106 -0.35 3.20 -2.04
N ALA A 107 -1.55 2.70 -1.78
CA ALA A 107 -1.93 1.37 -2.21
C ALA A 107 -1.95 1.27 -3.75
N PRO A 108 -1.37 0.19 -4.32
CA PRO A 108 -1.44 -0.04 -5.76
C PRO A 108 -2.89 -0.22 -6.19
N LEU A 109 -3.23 0.19 -7.42
CA LEU A 109 -4.54 -0.08 -8.01
C LEU A 109 -4.74 -1.59 -8.19
N ASP A 110 -6.01 -2.02 -8.14
CA ASP A 110 -6.44 -3.41 -8.36
C ASP A 110 -6.34 -3.86 -9.83
N ALA A 111 -5.27 -3.45 -10.51
CA ALA A 111 -4.90 -3.91 -11.84
C ALA A 111 -3.70 -4.86 -11.73
N ASN A 112 -3.77 -6.01 -12.41
CA ASN A 112 -2.75 -7.05 -12.35
C ASN A 112 -1.33 -6.52 -12.57
N TRP A 113 -1.16 -5.55 -13.48
CA TRP A 113 0.13 -4.96 -13.79
C TRP A 113 0.66 -4.06 -12.65
N CYS A 114 -0.18 -3.25 -12.02
CA CYS A 114 0.19 -2.43 -10.86
C CYS A 114 0.63 -3.32 -9.69
N LEU A 115 -0.15 -4.38 -9.43
CA LEU A 115 0.11 -5.31 -8.34
C LEU A 115 1.40 -6.09 -8.60
N THR A 116 1.59 -6.60 -9.82
CA THR A 116 2.84 -7.29 -10.21
C THR A 116 4.05 -6.38 -10.02
N ARG A 117 3.95 -5.11 -10.45
CA ARG A 117 5.02 -4.12 -10.27
C ARG A 117 5.28 -3.82 -8.80
N PHE A 118 4.22 -3.66 -8.00
CA PHE A 118 4.32 -3.44 -6.55
C PHE A 118 4.99 -4.61 -5.83
N PHE A 119 4.55 -5.85 -6.05
CA PHE A 119 5.15 -7.03 -5.41
C PHE A 119 6.59 -7.27 -5.88
N GLY A 120 6.88 -7.00 -7.16
CA GLY A 120 8.24 -7.05 -7.68
C GLY A 120 9.17 -6.04 -7.00
N ALA A 121 8.73 -4.78 -6.88
CA ALA A 121 9.53 -3.71 -6.26
C ALA A 121 9.65 -3.85 -4.73
N SER A 122 8.61 -4.36 -4.07
CA SER A 122 8.59 -4.56 -2.61
C SER A 122 9.27 -5.86 -2.17
N GLN A 123 9.57 -6.76 -3.11
CA GLN A 123 10.04 -8.12 -2.84
C GLN A 123 9.15 -8.89 -1.83
N THR A 124 7.86 -8.54 -1.78
CA THR A 124 6.89 -9.19 -0.90
C THR A 124 6.20 -10.33 -1.61
N VAL A 125 5.89 -11.40 -0.87
CA VAL A 125 5.22 -12.58 -1.46
C VAL A 125 3.77 -12.21 -1.75
N CYS A 126 3.39 -12.28 -3.02
CA CYS A 126 2.01 -12.18 -3.47
C CYS A 126 1.24 -13.39 -2.90
N PRO A 127 0.24 -13.22 -2.01
CA PRO A 127 -0.52 -14.36 -1.52
C PRO A 127 -1.30 -14.95 -2.69
N ASP A 128 -1.15 -16.25 -2.95
CA ASP A 128 -1.73 -17.00 -4.09
C ASP A 128 -3.25 -16.80 -4.31
N ARG A 129 -3.94 -16.22 -3.33
CA ARG A 129 -5.38 -15.91 -3.37
C ARG A 129 -5.64 -14.46 -3.79
N TYR A 130 -5.15 -14.06 -4.97
CA TYR A 130 -5.35 -12.72 -5.54
C TYR A 130 -6.68 -12.53 -6.30
N ARG A 131 -7.53 -13.56 -6.40
CA ARG A 131 -8.57 -13.59 -7.44
C ARG A 131 -9.94 -13.00 -7.10
N LYS A 132 -10.30 -12.69 -5.84
CA LYS A 132 -11.73 -12.51 -5.49
C LYS A 132 -12.16 -11.58 -4.35
N ARG A 133 -11.32 -10.75 -3.72
CA ARG A 133 -11.84 -9.88 -2.64
C ARG A 133 -11.26 -8.48 -2.72
N ILE A 134 -12.15 -7.52 -2.91
CA ILE A 134 -12.00 -6.10 -2.57
C ILE A 134 -11.44 -6.04 -1.14
N TRP A 135 -10.32 -5.33 -0.91
CA TRP A 135 -9.49 -5.48 0.31
C TRP A 135 -9.63 -4.30 1.29
N PRO A 136 -10.56 -4.32 2.26
CA PRO A 136 -10.61 -3.28 3.29
C PRO A 136 -9.69 -3.56 4.48
N ASN A 137 -9.37 -4.80 4.83
CA ASN A 137 -8.59 -5.10 6.04
C ASN A 137 -7.57 -6.22 5.80
N ARG A 138 -6.27 -5.90 5.76
CA ARG A 138 -5.20 -6.91 5.74
C ARG A 138 -3.93 -6.50 6.47
N PHE A 139 -3.64 -7.24 7.55
CA PHE A 139 -2.28 -7.51 8.01
C PHE A 139 -1.79 -8.77 7.28
N LEU A 140 -0.80 -8.64 6.40
CA LEU A 140 -0.18 -9.77 5.71
C LEU A 140 1.27 -9.91 6.17
N MET A 141 1.51 -10.87 7.08
CA MET A 141 2.87 -11.35 7.34
C MET A 141 3.36 -12.16 6.14
N ALA A 142 3.92 -11.48 5.15
CA ALA A 142 4.71 -12.11 4.09
C ALA A 142 6.06 -12.54 4.68
N LYS A 143 6.10 -13.71 5.31
CA LYS A 143 7.36 -14.33 5.74
C LYS A 143 8.01 -14.96 4.51
N ARG A 144 9.23 -14.55 4.18
CA ARG A 144 10.05 -15.22 3.16
C ARG A 144 10.42 -16.61 3.67
N ARG A 145 10.34 -17.64 2.82
CA ARG A 145 11.13 -18.86 2.99
C ARG A 145 12.60 -18.51 2.81
#